data_AF-A0A395KXS4-F1
#
_entry.id   AF-A0A395KXS4-F1
#
_cell.length_a   1.000
_cell.length_b   1.000
_cell.length_c   1.000
_cell.angle_alpha   90.00
_cell.angle_beta   90.00
_cell.angle_gamma   90.00
#
_symmetry.space_group_name_H-M   'P 1'
#
loop_
_entity.id
_entity.type
_entity.pdbx_description
1 polymer ?
#
loop_
_entity_poly.entity_id
_entity_poly.type
_entity_poly.pdbx_seq_one_letter_code
_entity_poly.pdbx_strand_id
1 'polypeptide(L)'
;MTHVVRRNNSPEELRVIAEVESDEKVKQRLLAIAFVLEGVPRREAAERAGMSRPVLAEWIVRYNTGSVTALRDKPKPSRPRGDLLVEVFPDMAPWFAEDNDVSFDSLPRTSNISRLWKCRRCAEAGKTTIYPRKVSDQIRTWKSGGGCGGCRPAAISQAHLTRAVAHCPSLDVTHPELIIEYHSGNRLAIQQLTAGSKQDVKWICPKCTHTWNATPYTRTNLGCGCRKCSTTFSRIEARFYAEIADRFADAAWQFTDEGRLPEIDIFIPSLNLGIEVDGFRHKHRYEQDRRKNTTLAEAGIDLIRVRQDVLEPIEPSFTINFGLDDLVIFSRFQEWVLANVPKLRDFAGDWLSDGVFRAQDHYERLCASGSYPPEGGSVSDHYPWVYDVWNAENRLGPDAYHVKSHRVVKWICAANPDHLYDASIADRVRSGRMGCPFCKGPRMTYERSLAAKKPSVAAQWDEAKNGKQASDVAASSDGNAWFLCKKGHSYEARIASTKEKADNCTVCRAENRKSKSLASRFPILLRDWERAKNDAIGLDPEITSAVSQSEAHWKCYKCDYEWQAEVQSRTRAKTRCPNMSCRHSHWTDKPARAGPNTPKRSKQQ
;
A
#
# COMPACT_ATOMS: atom_id res chain seq x y z
N MET A 1 22.50 -3.30 -13.24
CA MET A 1 23.66 -2.85 -14.05
C MET A 1 24.62 -2.13 -13.12
N THR A 2 25.86 -2.61 -13.03
CA THR A 2 26.85 -2.16 -12.05
C THR A 2 27.25 -0.71 -12.31
N HIS A 3 27.13 0.14 -11.29
CA HIS A 3 27.58 1.54 -11.35
C HIS A 3 29.10 1.69 -11.15
N VAL A 4 29.83 0.59 -10.98
CA VAL A 4 31.30 0.56 -10.89
C VAL A 4 31.86 0.78 -12.30
N VAL A 5 32.76 1.75 -12.48
CA VAL A 5 33.44 1.97 -13.76
C VAL A 5 34.37 0.79 -13.99
N ARG A 6 34.26 0.11 -15.14
CA ARG A 6 35.17 -0.96 -15.55
C ARG A 6 36.55 -0.35 -15.81
N ARG A 7 37.61 -0.95 -15.28
CA ARG A 7 39.00 -0.52 -15.46
C ARG A 7 39.59 -0.98 -16.81
N ASN A 8 38.80 -0.83 -17.88
CA ASN A 8 39.22 -1.24 -19.22
C ASN A 8 40.28 -0.29 -19.80
N ASN A 9 40.31 0.95 -19.31
CA ASN A 9 41.36 1.92 -19.57
C ASN A 9 41.85 2.51 -18.24
N SER A 10 43.12 2.92 -18.19
CA SER A 10 43.63 3.72 -17.08
C SER A 10 43.11 5.18 -17.16
N PRO A 11 43.09 5.92 -16.04
CA PRO A 11 42.80 7.36 -16.08
C PRO A 11 43.70 8.12 -17.05
N GLU A 12 44.98 7.76 -17.11
CA GLU A 12 45.97 8.38 -18.00
C GLU A 12 45.63 8.13 -19.47
N GLU A 13 45.27 6.89 -19.83
CA GLU A 13 44.83 6.54 -21.18
C GLU A 13 43.59 7.33 -21.60
N LEU A 14 42.60 7.48 -20.71
CA LEU A 14 41.39 8.24 -21.00
C LEU A 14 41.68 9.73 -21.22
N ARG A 15 42.66 10.29 -20.52
CA ARG A 15 43.10 11.68 -20.71
C ARG A 15 43.82 11.86 -22.05
N VAL A 16 44.71 10.93 -22.42
CA VAL A 16 45.37 10.92 -23.74
C VAL A 16 44.33 10.82 -24.87
N ILE A 17 43.32 9.96 -24.72
CA ILE A 17 42.24 9.86 -25.72
C ILE A 17 41.41 11.15 -25.76
N ALA A 18 41.16 11.78 -24.61
CA ALA A 18 40.44 13.05 -24.54
C ALA A 18 41.20 14.23 -25.17
N GLU A 19 42.53 14.21 -25.20
CA GLU A 19 43.37 15.25 -25.83
C GLU A 19 43.24 15.26 -27.35
N VAL A 20 43.08 14.08 -27.97
CA VAL A 20 42.97 13.93 -29.43
C VAL A 20 41.52 13.83 -29.94
N GLU A 21 40.53 13.81 -29.05
CA GLU A 21 39.11 13.73 -29.42
C GLU A 21 38.58 15.09 -29.90
N SER A 22 37.93 15.08 -31.07
CA SER A 22 37.36 16.28 -31.69
C SER A 22 35.95 16.62 -31.21
N ASP A 23 35.19 15.64 -30.71
CA ASP A 23 33.87 15.87 -30.13
C ASP A 23 33.99 16.30 -28.66
N GLU A 24 33.75 17.58 -28.41
CA GLU A 24 33.83 18.20 -27.08
C GLU A 24 32.96 17.49 -26.02
N LYS A 25 31.82 16.90 -26.42
CA LYS A 25 30.97 16.15 -25.48
C LYS A 25 31.58 14.80 -25.12
N VAL A 26 32.22 14.13 -26.07
CA VAL A 26 32.93 12.87 -25.84
C VAL A 26 34.15 13.13 -24.96
N LYS A 27 34.88 14.21 -25.22
CA LYS A 27 36.00 14.68 -24.39
C LYS A 27 35.58 14.89 -22.92
N GLN A 28 34.48 15.61 -22.69
CA GLN A 28 33.93 15.80 -21.33
C GLN A 28 33.56 14.47 -20.67
N ARG A 29 32.96 13.53 -21.42
CA ARG A 29 32.59 12.18 -20.90
C ARG A 29 33.83 11.36 -20.51
N LEU A 30 34.90 11.43 -21.32
CA LEU A 30 36.18 10.76 -21.06
C LEU A 30 36.85 11.30 -19.79
N LEU A 31 36.96 12.62 -19.66
CA LEU A 31 37.55 13.27 -18.48
C LEU A 31 36.74 12.96 -17.21
N ALA A 32 35.42 12.95 -17.29
CA ALA A 32 34.56 12.61 -16.16
C ALA A 32 34.82 11.16 -15.68
N ILE A 33 35.02 10.22 -16.60
CA ILE A 33 35.31 8.82 -16.27
C ILE A 33 36.72 8.66 -15.70
N ALA A 34 37.71 9.38 -16.24
CA ALA A 34 39.07 9.42 -15.70
C ALA A 34 39.10 9.87 -14.23
N PHE A 35 38.42 10.97 -13.90
CA PHE A 35 38.29 11.44 -12.52
C PHE A 35 37.67 10.40 -11.59
N VAL A 36 36.64 9.68 -12.06
CA VAL A 36 36.02 8.63 -11.24
C VAL A 36 36.97 7.44 -11.00
N LEU A 37 37.82 7.10 -11.97
CA LEU A 37 38.83 6.04 -11.82
C LEU A 37 39.98 6.45 -10.88
N GLU A 38 40.28 7.74 -10.79
CA GLU A 38 41.24 8.35 -9.84
C GLU A 38 40.68 8.45 -8.40
N GLY A 39 39.45 7.98 -8.16
CA GLY A 39 38.82 8.03 -6.84
C GLY A 39 38.11 9.35 -6.52
N VAL A 40 38.02 10.28 -7.47
CA VAL A 40 37.23 11.51 -7.29
C VAL A 40 35.75 11.14 -7.14
N PRO A 41 35.05 11.66 -6.11
CA PRO A 41 33.62 11.41 -5.95
C PRO A 41 32.84 11.79 -7.20
N ARG A 42 31.90 10.94 -7.65
CA ARG A 42 31.17 11.12 -8.92
C ARG A 42 30.47 12.46 -9.09
N ARG A 43 30.07 13.10 -7.98
CA ARG A 43 29.48 14.44 -8.03
C ARG A 43 30.52 15.45 -8.50
N GLU A 44 31.68 15.44 -7.87
CA GLU A 44 32.79 16.32 -8.18
C GLU A 44 33.38 16.02 -9.57
N ALA A 45 33.52 14.74 -9.94
CA ALA A 45 33.93 14.35 -11.29
C ALA A 45 32.96 14.87 -12.38
N ALA A 46 31.64 14.84 -12.12
CA ALA A 46 30.65 15.37 -13.05
C ALA A 46 30.73 16.90 -13.14
N GLU A 47 30.86 17.59 -12.01
CA GLU A 47 30.99 19.06 -11.94
C GLU A 47 32.26 19.53 -12.68
N ARG A 48 33.41 18.90 -12.44
CA ARG A 48 34.68 19.19 -13.13
C ARG A 48 34.61 18.97 -14.64
N ALA A 49 33.78 18.03 -15.09
CA ALA A 49 33.59 17.72 -16.50
C ALA A 49 32.39 18.45 -17.14
N GLY A 50 31.77 19.40 -16.45
CA GLY A 50 30.69 20.22 -16.99
C GLY A 50 29.36 19.49 -17.19
N MET A 51 29.08 18.43 -16.43
CA MET A 51 27.83 17.65 -16.54
C MET A 51 27.17 17.37 -15.19
N SER A 52 25.91 16.93 -15.23
CA SER A 52 25.20 16.53 -14.01
C SER A 52 25.57 15.10 -13.59
N ARG A 53 25.55 14.82 -12.28
CA ARG A 53 25.80 13.48 -11.73
C ARG A 53 24.93 12.36 -12.34
N PRO A 54 23.62 12.56 -12.62
CA PRO A 54 22.81 11.56 -13.32
C PRO A 54 23.28 11.28 -14.74
N VAL A 55 23.72 12.31 -15.47
CA VAL A 55 24.25 12.18 -16.84
C VAL A 55 25.56 11.39 -16.83
N LEU A 56 26.47 11.67 -15.89
CA LEU A 56 27.69 10.88 -15.72
C LEU A 56 27.38 9.39 -15.44
N ALA A 57 26.38 9.11 -14.60
CA ALA A 57 26.00 7.73 -14.30
C ALA A 57 25.51 6.96 -15.55
N GLU A 58 24.80 7.62 -16.46
CA GLU A 58 24.35 7.05 -17.73
C GLU A 58 25.55 6.75 -18.65
N TRP A 59 26.51 7.68 -18.76
CA TRP A 59 27.71 7.48 -19.57
C TRP A 59 28.64 6.40 -19.03
N ILE A 60 28.75 6.25 -17.71
CA ILE A 60 29.48 5.13 -17.09
C ILE A 60 28.86 3.79 -17.50
N VAL A 61 27.53 3.68 -17.50
CA VAL A 61 26.85 2.45 -17.97
C VAL A 61 27.20 2.18 -19.43
N ARG A 62 27.17 3.20 -20.28
CA ARG A 62 27.50 3.06 -21.71
C ARG A 62 28.96 2.67 -21.93
N TYR A 63 29.88 3.32 -21.24
CA TYR A 63 31.31 2.99 -21.24
C TYR A 63 31.56 1.55 -20.79
N ASN A 64 30.91 1.11 -19.71
CA ASN A 64 31.04 -0.27 -19.23
C ASN A 64 30.55 -1.31 -20.25
N THR A 65 29.54 -0.96 -21.05
CA THR A 65 28.96 -1.85 -22.06
C THR A 65 29.68 -1.85 -23.40
N GLY A 66 30.41 -0.79 -23.76
CA GLY A 66 30.99 -0.66 -25.10
C GLY A 66 32.24 0.22 -25.19
N SER A 67 32.98 0.36 -24.09
CA SER A 67 34.23 1.12 -23.99
C SER A 67 34.09 2.60 -24.45
N VAL A 68 35.18 3.23 -24.87
CA VAL A 68 35.23 4.62 -25.32
C VAL A 68 34.31 4.87 -26.53
N THR A 69 34.19 3.91 -27.45
CA THR A 69 33.36 4.07 -28.66
C THR A 69 31.87 4.24 -28.35
N ALA A 70 31.41 3.68 -27.23
CA ALA A 70 30.03 3.82 -26.77
C ALA A 70 29.68 5.20 -26.19
N LEU A 71 30.67 6.09 -26.01
CA LEU A 71 30.48 7.46 -25.51
C LEU A 71 29.97 8.43 -26.57
N ARG A 72 29.81 8.02 -27.84
CA ARG A 72 29.21 8.86 -28.89
C ARG A 72 27.69 8.85 -28.84
N ASP A 73 27.05 9.93 -29.28
CA ASP A 73 25.59 9.99 -29.40
C ASP A 73 25.11 9.02 -30.50
N LYS A 74 23.99 8.32 -30.28
CA LYS A 74 23.39 7.44 -31.30
C LYS A 74 22.43 8.24 -32.19
N PRO A 75 22.37 7.98 -33.51
CA PRO A 75 21.36 8.59 -34.38
C PRO A 75 19.95 8.17 -33.93
N LYS A 76 19.01 9.12 -33.91
CA LYS A 76 17.61 8.85 -33.56
C LYS A 76 16.95 8.01 -34.67
N PRO A 77 16.15 6.97 -34.35
CA PRO A 77 15.38 6.27 -35.37
C PRO A 77 14.36 7.22 -36.02
N SER A 78 14.29 7.18 -37.35
CA SER A 78 13.38 7.98 -38.15
C SER A 78 11.92 7.57 -37.94
N ARG A 79 11.01 8.54 -38.05
CA ARG A 79 9.55 8.34 -37.93
C ARG A 79 9.04 7.53 -39.14
N PRO A 80 8.11 6.57 -38.97
CA PRO A 80 7.50 5.86 -40.10
C PRO A 80 6.85 6.83 -41.09
N ARG A 81 7.05 6.61 -42.40
CA ARG A 81 6.42 7.37 -43.50
C ARG A 81 5.20 6.62 -44.02
N GLY A 82 4.19 7.36 -44.47
CA GLY A 82 2.90 6.86 -44.94
C GLY A 82 1.78 7.76 -44.43
N ASP A 83 0.69 7.93 -45.17
CA ASP A 83 -0.47 8.76 -44.79
C ASP A 83 -1.72 7.92 -44.46
N LEU A 84 -1.70 6.65 -44.82
CA LEU A 84 -2.75 5.68 -44.50
C LEU A 84 -2.35 4.78 -43.33
N LEU A 85 -3.34 4.25 -42.62
CA LEU A 85 -3.12 3.42 -41.44
C LEU A 85 -2.53 2.06 -41.78
N VAL A 86 -2.90 1.50 -42.95
CA VAL A 86 -2.35 0.24 -43.46
C VAL A 86 -0.86 0.32 -43.75
N GLU A 87 -0.36 1.48 -44.17
CA GLU A 87 1.07 1.71 -44.47
C GLU A 87 1.93 1.75 -43.20
N VAL A 88 1.33 2.17 -42.08
CA VAL A 88 2.04 2.38 -40.81
C VAL A 88 1.81 1.21 -39.83
N PHE A 89 0.65 0.57 -39.88
CA PHE A 89 0.22 -0.48 -38.95
C PHE A 89 -0.57 -1.62 -39.65
N PRO A 90 0.05 -2.37 -40.59
CA PRO A 90 -0.62 -3.42 -41.36
C PRO A 90 -1.19 -4.54 -40.48
N ASP A 91 -0.55 -4.84 -39.34
CA ASP A 91 -0.96 -5.89 -38.40
C ASP A 91 -2.34 -5.66 -37.74
N MET A 92 -2.92 -4.46 -37.89
CA MET A 92 -4.22 -4.12 -37.34
C MET A 92 -5.40 -4.51 -38.23
N ALA A 93 -5.18 -4.75 -39.53
CA ALA A 93 -6.23 -5.07 -40.48
C ALA A 93 -7.12 -6.25 -40.04
N PRO A 94 -6.58 -7.37 -39.49
CA PRO A 94 -7.42 -8.51 -39.06
C PRO A 94 -8.36 -8.21 -37.89
N TRP A 95 -8.16 -7.09 -37.18
CA TRP A 95 -8.99 -6.69 -36.04
C TRP A 95 -10.03 -5.66 -36.42
N PHE A 96 -10.00 -5.16 -37.64
CA PHE A 96 -11.01 -4.24 -38.14
C PHE A 96 -12.24 -5.07 -38.53
N ALA A 97 -13.40 -4.77 -37.95
CA ALA A 97 -14.60 -5.54 -38.26
C ALA A 97 -15.07 -5.27 -39.69
N GLU A 98 -15.55 -6.31 -40.38
CA GLU A 98 -16.12 -6.20 -41.73
C GLU A 98 -17.40 -5.36 -41.74
N ASP A 99 -18.11 -5.27 -40.61
CA ASP A 99 -19.35 -4.49 -40.44
C ASP A 99 -19.15 -2.96 -40.43
N ASN A 100 -17.94 -2.48 -40.67
CA ASN A 100 -17.67 -1.04 -40.78
C ASN A 100 -18.07 -0.50 -42.15
N ASP A 101 -18.42 0.78 -42.18
CA ASP A 101 -18.84 1.54 -43.37
C ASP A 101 -17.69 1.87 -44.34
N VAL A 102 -16.45 1.53 -43.99
CA VAL A 102 -15.23 1.89 -44.72
C VAL A 102 -14.20 0.77 -44.65
N SER A 103 -13.35 0.64 -45.66
CA SER A 103 -12.21 -0.30 -45.62
C SER A 103 -11.10 0.20 -44.68
N PHE A 104 -10.36 -0.72 -44.06
CA PHE A 104 -9.18 -0.39 -43.28
C PHE A 104 -8.10 0.31 -44.12
N ASP A 105 -7.98 -0.07 -45.40
CA ASP A 105 -6.94 0.42 -46.31
C ASP A 105 -7.13 1.89 -46.69
N SER A 106 -8.33 2.45 -46.52
CA SER A 106 -8.64 3.84 -46.85
C SER A 106 -8.59 4.79 -45.65
N LEU A 107 -8.20 4.31 -44.47
CA LEU A 107 -8.22 5.11 -43.24
C LEU A 107 -7.00 6.04 -43.11
N PRO A 108 -7.20 7.36 -42.92
CA PRO A 108 -6.10 8.30 -42.67
C PRO A 108 -5.41 8.04 -41.33
N ARG A 109 -4.08 8.13 -41.28
CA ARG A 109 -3.31 7.95 -40.03
C ARG A 109 -3.50 9.05 -38.99
N THR A 110 -4.19 10.13 -39.31
CA THR A 110 -4.25 11.36 -38.49
C THR A 110 -5.54 11.52 -37.71
N SER A 111 -6.61 10.81 -38.11
CA SER A 111 -7.92 10.92 -37.49
C SER A 111 -8.10 9.92 -36.34
N ASN A 112 -8.92 10.31 -35.35
CA ASN A 112 -9.35 9.38 -34.31
C ASN A 112 -10.39 8.44 -34.94
N ILE A 113 -10.09 7.14 -34.98
CA ILE A 113 -10.93 6.19 -35.72
C ILE A 113 -11.83 5.48 -34.73
N SER A 114 -13.06 5.98 -34.61
CA SER A 114 -14.14 5.33 -33.86
C SER A 114 -14.89 4.38 -34.79
N ARG A 115 -14.58 3.09 -34.69
CA ARG A 115 -15.06 2.02 -35.57
C ARG A 115 -15.28 0.73 -34.79
N LEU A 116 -15.86 -0.28 -35.43
CA LEU A 116 -16.02 -1.62 -34.87
C LEU A 116 -14.71 -2.40 -34.99
N TRP A 117 -14.23 -2.94 -33.88
CA TRP A 117 -13.01 -3.73 -33.82
C TRP A 117 -13.28 -5.08 -33.18
N LYS A 118 -12.77 -6.17 -33.79
CA LYS A 118 -12.88 -7.55 -33.33
C LYS A 118 -11.88 -7.83 -32.19
N CYS A 119 -12.38 -8.28 -31.04
CA CYS A 119 -11.53 -8.67 -29.91
C CYS A 119 -10.71 -9.92 -30.24
N ARG A 120 -9.37 -9.89 -30.08
CA ARG A 120 -8.53 -11.07 -30.36
C ARG A 120 -8.75 -12.26 -29.39
N ARG A 121 -9.45 -12.05 -28.27
CA ARG A 121 -9.70 -13.07 -27.25
C ARG A 121 -11.06 -13.75 -27.40
N CYS A 122 -12.13 -12.99 -27.60
CA CYS A 122 -13.50 -13.51 -27.71
C CYS A 122 -14.11 -13.36 -29.10
N ALA A 123 -13.40 -12.76 -30.07
CA ALA A 123 -13.86 -12.43 -31.42
C ALA A 123 -15.05 -11.45 -31.50
N GLU A 124 -15.66 -11.05 -30.38
CA GLU A 124 -16.75 -10.07 -30.37
C GLU A 124 -16.29 -8.71 -30.91
N ALA A 125 -17.10 -8.14 -31.81
CA ALA A 125 -16.89 -6.80 -32.36
C ALA A 125 -17.46 -5.74 -31.40
N GLY A 126 -16.66 -4.74 -31.06
CA GLY A 126 -17.07 -3.62 -30.21
C GLY A 126 -16.66 -2.28 -30.80
N LYS A 127 -17.51 -1.26 -30.65
CA LYS A 127 -17.19 0.11 -31.08
C LYS A 127 -16.14 0.71 -30.14
N THR A 128 -14.98 1.07 -30.68
CA THR A 128 -13.93 1.74 -29.91
C THR A 128 -13.17 2.74 -30.77
N THR A 129 -12.50 3.69 -30.12
CA THR A 129 -11.71 4.74 -30.76
C THR A 129 -10.22 4.46 -30.64
N ILE A 130 -9.56 4.30 -31.78
CA ILE A 130 -8.10 4.19 -31.86
C ILE A 130 -7.50 5.57 -32.11
N TYR A 131 -6.54 5.95 -31.26
CA TYR A 131 -5.81 7.21 -31.34
C TYR A 131 -4.44 6.94 -31.96
N PRO A 132 -4.12 7.46 -33.17
CA PRO A 132 -2.87 7.19 -33.87
C PRO A 132 -1.58 7.42 -33.05
N ARG A 133 -1.60 8.36 -32.10
CA ARG A 133 -0.46 8.66 -31.20
C ARG A 133 -0.27 7.67 -30.05
N LYS A 134 -1.26 6.81 -29.79
CA LYS A 134 -1.26 5.81 -28.71
C LYS A 134 -1.52 4.39 -29.22
N VAL A 135 -1.45 4.18 -30.54
CA VAL A 135 -1.71 2.89 -31.20
C VAL A 135 -0.92 1.76 -30.54
N SER A 136 0.38 1.94 -30.31
CA SER A 136 1.23 0.92 -29.68
C SER A 136 0.79 0.53 -28.25
N ASP A 137 0.34 1.49 -27.45
CA ASP A 137 -0.15 1.26 -26.08
C ASP A 137 -1.56 0.65 -26.10
N GLN A 138 -2.42 1.09 -27.01
CA GLN A 138 -3.76 0.55 -27.17
C GLN A 138 -3.72 -0.91 -27.67
N ILE A 139 -2.82 -1.23 -28.62
CA ILE A 139 -2.53 -2.59 -29.08
C ILE A 139 -2.09 -3.47 -27.90
N ARG A 140 -1.20 -2.96 -27.03
CA ARG A 140 -0.74 -3.71 -25.85
C ARG A 140 -1.88 -4.00 -24.88
N THR A 141 -2.71 -3.01 -24.59
CA THR A 141 -3.87 -3.12 -23.68
C THR A 141 -4.94 -4.10 -24.22
N TRP A 142 -5.15 -4.10 -25.54
CA TRP A 142 -6.07 -5.03 -26.20
C TRP A 142 -5.56 -6.47 -26.27
N LYS A 143 -4.24 -6.68 -26.46
CA LYS A 143 -3.60 -8.01 -26.35
C LYS A 143 -3.86 -8.66 -24.98
N SER A 144 -4.02 -7.86 -23.92
CA SER A 144 -4.36 -8.33 -22.56
C SER A 144 -5.87 -8.47 -22.26
N GLY A 145 -6.77 -8.20 -23.23
CA GLY A 145 -8.22 -8.32 -23.05
C GLY A 145 -8.89 -7.16 -22.29
N GLY A 146 -8.13 -6.12 -21.91
CA GLY A 146 -8.59 -5.01 -21.07
C GLY A 146 -9.45 -3.95 -21.76
N GLY A 147 -9.86 -4.16 -23.02
CA GLY A 147 -10.62 -3.17 -23.82
C GLY A 147 -11.97 -3.64 -24.37
N CYS A 148 -12.33 -4.91 -24.18
CA CYS A 148 -13.63 -5.47 -24.60
C CYS A 148 -14.62 -5.45 -23.42
N GLY A 149 -15.86 -5.01 -23.63
CA GLY A 149 -16.90 -4.94 -22.60
C GLY A 149 -17.29 -6.30 -22.01
N GLY A 150 -17.27 -7.37 -22.81
CA GLY A 150 -17.50 -8.75 -22.35
C GLY A 150 -16.30 -9.42 -21.68
N CYS A 151 -15.06 -8.96 -21.98
CA CYS A 151 -13.83 -9.48 -21.37
C CYS A 151 -13.30 -8.62 -20.21
N ARG A 152 -13.86 -7.43 -19.97
CA ARG A 152 -13.46 -6.55 -18.87
C ARG A 152 -14.08 -7.01 -17.56
N PRO A 153 -13.28 -7.20 -16.49
CA PRO A 153 -13.82 -7.32 -15.15
C PRO A 153 -14.09 -5.91 -14.61
N ALA A 154 -15.33 -5.44 -14.63
CA ALA A 154 -15.69 -4.21 -13.94
C ALA A 154 -17.15 -4.19 -13.45
N ALA A 155 -17.28 -4.18 -12.11
CA ALA A 155 -18.35 -3.56 -11.32
C ALA A 155 -19.79 -3.74 -11.83
N ILE A 156 -20.43 -4.85 -11.44
CA ILE A 156 -21.86 -5.06 -11.67
C ILE A 156 -22.65 -4.48 -10.49
N SER A 157 -23.60 -3.61 -10.80
CA SER A 157 -24.54 -2.98 -9.88
C SER A 157 -25.45 -4.02 -9.19
N GLN A 158 -25.90 -3.67 -7.97
CA GLN A 158 -26.72 -4.48 -7.06
C GLN A 158 -27.99 -5.12 -7.70
N ALA A 159 -28.44 -4.64 -8.87
CA ALA A 159 -29.64 -5.12 -9.55
C ALA A 159 -29.46 -6.42 -10.37
N HIS A 160 -28.22 -6.86 -10.63
CA HIS A 160 -27.95 -8.14 -11.33
C HIS A 160 -27.77 -9.33 -10.37
N LEU A 161 -27.58 -9.08 -9.07
CA LEU A 161 -27.37 -10.13 -8.05
C LEU A 161 -28.58 -11.05 -7.86
N THR A 162 -29.78 -10.60 -8.20
CA THR A 162 -31.01 -11.38 -8.02
C THR A 162 -31.32 -12.33 -9.18
N ARG A 163 -30.63 -12.25 -10.32
CA ARG A 163 -30.95 -13.07 -11.51
C ARG A 163 -29.92 -14.15 -11.86
N ALA A 164 -28.76 -14.18 -11.19
CA ALA A 164 -27.64 -15.10 -11.49
C ALA A 164 -27.39 -16.20 -10.43
N VAL A 165 -28.34 -16.44 -9.51
CA VAL A 165 -28.20 -17.47 -8.45
C VAL A 165 -28.57 -18.89 -8.93
N ALA A 166 -29.08 -19.06 -10.15
CA ALA A 166 -29.62 -20.36 -10.55
C ALA A 166 -28.59 -21.41 -10.98
N HIS A 167 -27.33 -21.06 -11.31
CA HIS A 167 -26.41 -21.97 -12.03
C HIS A 167 -24.99 -22.11 -11.45
N CYS A 168 -24.71 -21.63 -10.24
CA CYS A 168 -23.42 -21.89 -9.58
C CYS A 168 -23.64 -22.58 -8.23
N PRO A 169 -23.01 -23.74 -7.96
CA PRO A 169 -23.08 -24.38 -6.66
C PRO A 169 -22.49 -23.47 -5.57
N SER A 170 -23.10 -23.51 -4.38
CA SER A 170 -22.67 -22.71 -3.23
C SER A 170 -21.35 -23.21 -2.65
N LEU A 171 -20.72 -22.36 -1.83
CA LEU A 171 -19.39 -22.61 -1.26
C LEU A 171 -19.39 -23.83 -0.34
N ASP A 172 -20.45 -24.02 0.44
CA ASP A 172 -20.64 -25.20 1.30
C ASP A 172 -20.84 -26.50 0.51
N VAL A 173 -21.44 -26.43 -0.68
CA VAL A 173 -21.60 -27.60 -1.56
C VAL A 173 -20.28 -27.99 -2.22
N THR A 174 -19.49 -27.00 -2.64
CA THR A 174 -18.21 -27.25 -3.33
C THR A 174 -17.03 -27.48 -2.39
N HIS A 175 -17.08 -26.91 -1.18
CA HIS A 175 -16.00 -26.90 -0.19
C HIS A 175 -16.58 -27.06 1.24
N PRO A 176 -17.20 -28.21 1.56
CA PRO A 176 -17.85 -28.45 2.84
C PRO A 176 -16.90 -28.36 4.04
N GLU A 177 -15.61 -28.60 3.85
CA GLU A 177 -14.57 -28.45 4.87
C GLU A 177 -14.38 -27.00 5.34
N LEU A 178 -14.85 -26.01 4.59
CA LEU A 178 -14.76 -24.59 4.96
C LEU A 178 -15.89 -24.14 5.89
N ILE A 179 -16.94 -24.95 6.07
CA ILE A 179 -18.07 -24.64 6.95
C ILE A 179 -17.60 -24.41 8.38
N ILE A 180 -16.68 -25.25 8.87
CA ILE A 180 -16.13 -25.18 10.23
C ILE A 180 -15.24 -23.96 10.45
N GLU A 181 -14.72 -23.36 9.36
CA GLU A 181 -13.88 -22.17 9.43
C GLU A 181 -14.68 -20.87 9.21
N TYR A 182 -15.98 -20.96 8.89
CA TYR A 182 -16.80 -19.80 8.58
C TYR A 182 -17.32 -19.13 9.86
N HIS A 183 -16.98 -17.85 10.07
CA HIS A 183 -17.37 -17.16 11.29
C HIS A 183 -18.89 -16.85 11.30
N SER A 184 -19.58 -17.22 12.38
CA SER A 184 -21.04 -17.05 12.52
C SER A 184 -21.51 -15.59 12.44
N GLY A 185 -20.68 -14.64 12.87
CA GLY A 185 -20.93 -13.20 12.78
C GLY A 185 -20.87 -12.56 11.39
N ASN A 186 -20.78 -13.35 10.31
CA ASN A 186 -20.86 -12.82 8.95
C ASN A 186 -22.29 -12.43 8.56
N ARG A 187 -22.42 -11.37 7.76
CA ARG A 187 -23.73 -10.92 7.25
C ARG A 187 -24.31 -11.88 6.21
N LEU A 188 -23.48 -12.53 5.41
CA LEU A 188 -23.91 -13.52 4.42
C LEU A 188 -23.74 -14.93 4.99
N ALA A 189 -24.70 -15.80 4.71
CA ALA A 189 -24.56 -17.22 4.97
C ALA A 189 -23.59 -17.84 3.95
N ILE A 190 -22.91 -18.92 4.33
CA ILE A 190 -21.93 -19.59 3.46
C ILE A 190 -22.57 -20.14 2.17
N GLN A 191 -23.86 -20.50 2.23
CA GLN A 191 -24.69 -20.94 1.10
C GLN A 191 -24.90 -19.84 0.05
N GLN A 192 -24.75 -18.59 0.43
CA GLN A 192 -24.94 -17.43 -0.46
C GLN A 192 -23.65 -17.03 -1.18
N LEU A 193 -22.56 -17.76 -0.97
CA LEU A 193 -21.25 -17.52 -1.56
C LEU A 193 -20.89 -18.66 -2.52
N THR A 194 -20.03 -18.37 -3.49
CA THR A 194 -19.43 -19.38 -4.37
C THR A 194 -17.92 -19.42 -4.17
N ALA A 195 -17.26 -20.51 -4.58
CA ALA A 195 -15.80 -20.66 -4.50
C ALA A 195 -15.02 -19.53 -5.19
N GLY A 196 -15.58 -18.92 -6.23
CA GLY A 196 -14.97 -17.78 -6.94
C GLY A 196 -15.22 -16.41 -6.30
N SER A 197 -15.98 -16.33 -5.20
CA SER A 197 -16.39 -15.07 -4.62
C SER A 197 -15.21 -14.26 -4.10
N LYS A 198 -15.16 -12.98 -4.49
CA LYS A 198 -14.18 -11.99 -4.02
C LYS A 198 -14.72 -11.13 -2.88
N GLN A 199 -15.86 -11.51 -2.31
CA GLN A 199 -16.42 -10.82 -1.16
C GLN A 199 -15.60 -11.13 0.09
N ASP A 200 -15.25 -10.09 0.83
CA ASP A 200 -14.51 -10.23 2.08
C ASP A 200 -15.45 -10.71 3.19
N VAL A 201 -15.07 -11.81 3.84
CA VAL A 201 -15.83 -12.44 4.92
C VAL A 201 -14.89 -12.83 6.05
N LYS A 202 -15.43 -12.91 7.26
CA LYS A 202 -14.69 -13.27 8.46
C LYS A 202 -14.60 -14.80 8.58
N TRP A 203 -13.42 -15.29 8.87
CA TRP A 203 -13.11 -16.69 9.13
C TRP A 203 -12.71 -16.86 10.59
N ILE A 204 -12.87 -18.07 11.11
CA ILE A 204 -12.42 -18.50 12.43
C ILE A 204 -11.63 -19.80 12.31
N CYS A 205 -10.51 -19.89 13.01
CA CYS A 205 -9.72 -21.10 13.00
C CYS A 205 -10.30 -22.08 14.02
N PRO A 206 -10.75 -23.28 13.63
CA PRO A 206 -11.26 -24.27 14.59
C PRO A 206 -10.15 -24.78 15.54
N LYS A 207 -8.86 -24.57 15.20
CA LYS A 207 -7.72 -25.04 15.99
C LYS A 207 -7.23 -24.05 17.04
N CYS A 208 -7.13 -22.77 16.68
CA CYS A 208 -6.52 -21.75 17.56
C CYS A 208 -7.42 -20.54 17.83
N THR A 209 -8.71 -20.66 17.46
CA THR A 209 -9.78 -19.66 17.62
C THR A 209 -9.51 -18.28 17.02
N HIS A 210 -8.38 -18.12 16.31
CA HIS A 210 -8.02 -16.88 15.62
C HIS A 210 -9.04 -16.54 14.54
N THR A 211 -9.49 -15.29 14.53
CA THR A 211 -10.40 -14.77 13.53
C THR A 211 -9.69 -13.83 12.56
N TRP A 212 -10.01 -13.91 11.27
CA TRP A 212 -9.40 -13.04 10.25
C TRP A 212 -10.34 -12.80 9.08
N ASN A 213 -10.08 -11.78 8.27
CA ASN A 213 -10.85 -11.51 7.05
C ASN A 213 -10.11 -12.05 5.82
N ALA A 214 -10.82 -12.72 4.92
CA ALA A 214 -10.33 -13.16 3.62
C ALA A 214 -11.50 -13.46 2.67
N THR A 215 -11.23 -13.57 1.37
CA THR A 215 -12.25 -13.91 0.36
C THR A 215 -12.36 -15.42 0.14
N PRO A 216 -13.54 -15.98 -0.16
CA PRO A 216 -13.70 -17.38 -0.56
C PRO A 216 -12.75 -17.80 -1.69
N TYR A 217 -12.55 -16.93 -2.70
CA TYR A 217 -11.60 -17.15 -3.80
C TYR A 217 -10.17 -17.44 -3.32
N THR A 218 -9.68 -16.70 -2.33
CA THR A 218 -8.33 -16.90 -1.78
C THR A 218 -8.20 -18.18 -0.95
N ARG A 219 -9.32 -18.67 -0.40
CA ARG A 219 -9.38 -19.87 0.42
C ARG A 219 -9.40 -21.14 -0.43
N THR A 220 -10.16 -21.11 -1.52
CA THR A 220 -10.38 -22.26 -2.42
C THR A 220 -9.32 -22.35 -3.51
N ASN A 221 -9.13 -21.29 -4.31
CA ASN A 221 -8.27 -21.33 -5.50
C ASN A 221 -6.79 -21.00 -5.23
N LEU A 222 -6.50 -20.36 -4.09
CA LEU A 222 -5.13 -20.02 -3.69
C LEU A 222 -4.66 -20.79 -2.43
N GLY A 223 -5.52 -21.63 -1.84
CA GLY A 223 -5.15 -22.53 -0.73
C GLY A 223 -4.68 -21.86 0.57
N CYS A 224 -5.10 -20.63 0.86
CA CYS A 224 -4.58 -19.86 2.00
C CYS A 224 -5.25 -20.25 3.34
N GLY A 225 -4.47 -20.74 4.32
CA GLY A 225 -4.91 -21.18 5.66
C GLY A 225 -4.95 -20.12 6.77
N CYS A 226 -5.21 -20.53 8.02
CA CYS A 226 -5.07 -19.66 9.19
C CYS A 226 -3.62 -19.19 9.36
N ARG A 227 -3.40 -17.86 9.28
CA ARG A 227 -2.05 -17.27 9.35
C ARG A 227 -1.33 -17.57 10.66
N LYS A 228 -2.05 -17.63 11.78
CA LYS A 228 -1.48 -17.91 13.10
C LYS A 228 -0.94 -19.34 13.18
N CYS A 229 -1.71 -20.33 12.72
CA CYS A 229 -1.24 -21.72 12.64
C CYS A 229 -0.08 -21.89 11.65
N SER A 230 -0.10 -21.20 10.50
CA SER A 230 1.00 -21.27 9.54
C SER A 230 2.30 -20.63 10.06
N THR A 231 2.20 -19.61 10.92
CA THR A 231 3.37 -19.02 11.60
C THR A 231 3.86 -19.87 12.76
N THR A 232 2.98 -20.61 13.45
CA THR A 232 3.38 -21.45 14.58
C THR A 232 4.24 -22.65 14.15
N PHE A 233 4.01 -23.26 12.98
CA PHE A 233 4.85 -24.35 12.50
C PHE A 233 6.24 -23.88 12.02
N SER A 234 6.33 -22.71 11.38
CA SER A 234 7.64 -22.11 11.11
C SER A 234 8.37 -21.70 12.41
N ARG A 235 7.65 -21.48 13.51
CA ARG A 235 8.24 -21.28 14.84
C ARG A 235 8.70 -22.58 15.48
N ILE A 236 7.95 -23.68 15.37
CA ILE A 236 8.39 -24.96 15.93
C ILE A 236 9.60 -25.48 15.15
N GLU A 237 9.61 -25.38 13.82
CA GLU A 237 10.76 -25.68 12.95
C GLU A 237 12.01 -24.88 13.37
N ALA A 238 11.86 -23.56 13.53
CA ALA A 238 12.94 -22.70 14.03
C ALA A 238 13.39 -23.06 15.47
N ARG A 239 12.49 -23.57 16.33
CA ARG A 239 12.86 -24.05 17.67
C ARG A 239 13.69 -25.33 17.57
N PHE A 240 13.26 -26.31 16.78
CA PHE A 240 14.03 -27.53 16.57
C PHE A 240 15.41 -27.20 16.02
N TYR A 241 15.49 -26.34 15.01
CA TYR A 241 16.77 -25.91 14.45
C TYR A 241 17.64 -25.21 15.49
N ALA A 242 17.10 -24.28 16.27
CA ALA A 242 17.87 -23.55 17.29
C ALA A 242 18.56 -24.51 18.28
N GLU A 243 17.81 -25.47 18.83
CA GLU A 243 18.33 -26.40 19.83
C GLU A 243 19.27 -27.46 19.21
N ILE A 244 19.07 -27.83 17.94
CA ILE A 244 19.96 -28.77 17.23
C ILE A 244 21.27 -28.07 16.86
N ALA A 245 21.21 -26.87 16.30
CA ALA A 245 22.38 -26.10 15.85
C ALA A 245 23.27 -25.62 17.01
N ASP A 246 22.71 -25.49 18.23
CA ASP A 246 23.50 -25.26 19.44
C ASP A 246 24.46 -26.43 19.73
N ARG A 247 24.13 -27.66 19.30
CA ARG A 247 24.92 -28.87 19.58
C ARG A 247 25.67 -29.40 18.37
N PHE A 248 25.11 -29.21 17.19
CA PHE A 248 25.71 -29.60 15.92
C PHE A 248 26.02 -28.34 15.13
N ALA A 249 27.26 -27.86 15.24
CA ALA A 249 27.70 -26.64 14.58
C ALA A 249 27.59 -26.74 13.04
N ASP A 250 27.56 -27.95 12.48
CA ASP A 250 27.36 -28.22 11.07
C ASP A 250 25.89 -28.40 10.67
N ALA A 251 24.94 -28.27 11.61
CA ALA A 251 23.51 -28.36 11.29
C ALA A 251 23.06 -27.21 10.37
N ALA A 252 22.46 -27.57 9.25
CA ALA A 252 21.92 -26.66 8.25
C ALA A 252 20.39 -26.60 8.33
N TRP A 253 19.83 -25.40 8.25
CA TRP A 253 18.39 -25.16 8.14
C TRP A 253 17.99 -25.03 6.66
N GLN A 254 16.91 -25.69 6.25
CA GLN A 254 16.38 -25.69 4.87
C GLN A 254 17.46 -26.06 3.85
N PHE A 255 18.15 -27.17 4.12
CA PHE A 255 19.27 -27.63 3.33
C PHE A 255 18.81 -28.05 1.92
N THR A 256 19.56 -27.63 0.89
CA THR A 256 19.34 -28.05 -0.50
C THR A 256 20.69 -28.41 -1.15
N ASP A 257 20.73 -29.50 -1.92
CA ASP A 257 21.92 -29.92 -2.69
C ASP A 257 21.79 -29.50 -4.16
N GLU A 258 21.73 -28.20 -4.43
CA GLU A 258 21.60 -27.63 -5.78
C GLU A 258 20.47 -28.26 -6.63
N GLY A 259 19.42 -28.77 -5.98
CA GLY A 259 18.28 -29.44 -6.61
C GLY A 259 18.46 -30.94 -6.92
N ARG A 260 19.58 -31.56 -6.54
CA ARG A 260 19.80 -33.02 -6.66
C ARG A 260 19.03 -33.81 -5.62
N LEU A 261 18.97 -33.28 -4.40
CA LEU A 261 18.17 -33.83 -3.31
C LEU A 261 16.97 -32.92 -3.02
N PRO A 262 15.84 -33.50 -2.56
CA PRO A 262 14.74 -32.71 -2.03
C PRO A 262 15.25 -31.90 -0.82
N GLU A 263 14.72 -30.67 -0.66
CA GLU A 263 15.03 -29.80 0.49
C GLU A 263 14.82 -30.55 1.81
N ILE A 264 15.74 -30.44 2.77
CA ILE A 264 15.63 -31.06 4.10
C ILE A 264 15.47 -29.95 5.13
N ASP A 265 14.41 -29.99 5.96
CA ASP A 265 14.15 -28.90 6.91
C ASP A 265 15.35 -28.67 7.84
N ILE A 266 15.91 -29.72 8.45
CA ILE A 266 17.14 -29.63 9.24
C ILE A 266 18.06 -30.78 8.83
N PHE A 267 19.28 -30.50 8.41
CA PHE A 267 20.25 -31.52 8.00
C PHE A 267 21.52 -31.42 8.85
N ILE A 268 22.00 -32.57 9.35
CA ILE A 268 23.24 -32.69 10.14
C ILE A 268 24.24 -33.52 9.31
N PRO A 269 25.16 -32.87 8.57
CA PRO A 269 26.09 -33.54 7.67
C PRO A 269 26.96 -34.58 8.37
N SER A 270 27.50 -34.27 9.55
CA SER A 270 28.35 -35.17 10.34
C SER A 270 27.68 -36.49 10.70
N LEU A 271 26.35 -36.53 10.72
CA LEU A 271 25.56 -37.72 11.04
C LEU A 271 24.87 -38.33 9.82
N ASN A 272 24.93 -37.69 8.64
CA ASN A 272 24.06 -37.99 7.50
C ASN A 272 22.60 -38.16 7.95
N LEU A 273 22.11 -37.18 8.72
CA LEU A 273 20.79 -37.24 9.36
C LEU A 273 19.97 -36.00 8.99
N GLY A 274 18.78 -36.23 8.44
CA GLY A 274 17.76 -35.21 8.18
C GLY A 274 16.63 -35.28 9.20
N ILE A 275 16.06 -34.12 9.52
CA ILE A 275 14.86 -33.98 10.35
C ILE A 275 13.86 -33.12 9.58
N GLU A 276 12.66 -33.64 9.40
CA GLU A 276 11.52 -32.95 8.75
C GLU A 276 10.50 -32.56 9.81
N VAL A 277 10.01 -31.32 9.77
CA VAL A 277 9.04 -30.79 10.72
C VAL A 277 7.70 -30.55 10.01
N ASP A 278 6.91 -31.61 9.91
CA ASP A 278 5.69 -31.62 9.11
C ASP A 278 4.49 -31.02 9.84
N GLY A 279 4.09 -29.83 9.39
CA GLY A 279 2.85 -29.21 9.82
C GLY A 279 1.63 -29.60 8.99
N PHE A 280 0.47 -29.05 9.37
CA PHE A 280 -0.83 -29.25 8.69
C PHE A 280 -0.80 -29.14 7.15
N ARG A 281 0.15 -28.40 6.57
CA ARG A 281 0.33 -28.30 5.10
C ARG A 281 0.62 -29.65 4.43
N HIS A 282 1.02 -30.67 5.19
CA HIS A 282 1.28 -32.03 4.71
C HIS A 282 0.04 -32.95 4.73
N LYS A 283 -1.14 -32.46 5.15
CA LYS A 283 -2.37 -33.27 5.27
C LYS A 283 -2.75 -34.07 4.00
N HIS A 284 -2.42 -33.53 2.82
CA HIS A 284 -2.72 -34.18 1.54
C HIS A 284 -1.46 -34.60 0.77
N ARG A 285 -0.33 -34.76 1.47
CA ARG A 285 0.98 -35.02 0.88
C ARG A 285 1.61 -36.34 1.30
N TYR A 286 0.86 -37.24 1.94
CA TYR A 286 1.39 -38.51 2.47
C TYR A 286 2.29 -39.29 1.48
N GLU A 287 1.83 -39.48 0.23
CA GLU A 287 2.63 -40.17 -0.79
C GLU A 287 3.89 -39.39 -1.20
N GLN A 288 3.81 -38.05 -1.26
CA GLN A 288 4.96 -37.20 -1.57
C GLN A 288 5.99 -37.23 -0.43
N ASP A 289 5.52 -37.18 0.80
CA ASP A 289 6.35 -37.29 2.01
C ASP A 289 7.06 -38.64 2.06
N ARG A 290 6.35 -39.75 1.76
CA ARG A 290 6.96 -41.08 1.67
C ARG A 290 8.00 -41.19 0.56
N ARG A 291 7.74 -40.62 -0.62
CA ARG A 291 8.74 -40.60 -1.71
C ARG A 291 10.00 -39.85 -1.30
N LYS A 292 9.86 -38.74 -0.56
CA LYS A 292 11.00 -37.99 -0.01
C LYS A 292 11.83 -38.85 0.94
N ASN A 293 11.21 -39.64 1.82
CA ASN A 293 11.94 -40.59 2.68
C ASN A 293 12.76 -41.59 1.84
N THR A 294 12.15 -42.18 0.81
CA THR A 294 12.83 -43.15 -0.06
C THR A 294 14.02 -42.51 -0.78
N THR A 295 13.84 -41.33 -1.37
CA THR A 295 14.91 -40.62 -2.09
C THR A 295 16.09 -40.26 -1.19
N LEU A 296 15.83 -39.80 0.04
CA LEU A 296 16.90 -39.45 0.98
C LEU A 296 17.62 -40.70 1.53
N ALA A 297 16.88 -41.79 1.78
CA ALA A 297 17.46 -43.06 2.19
C ALA A 297 18.36 -43.66 1.09
N GLU A 298 17.96 -43.57 -0.19
CA GLU A 298 18.78 -43.96 -1.33
C GLU A 298 20.08 -43.13 -1.45
N ALA A 299 20.05 -41.89 -0.97
CA ALA A 299 21.22 -41.02 -0.87
C ALA A 299 22.08 -41.27 0.39
N GLY A 300 21.73 -42.27 1.21
CA GLY A 300 22.43 -42.59 2.46
C GLY A 300 22.13 -41.63 3.63
N ILE A 301 21.04 -40.87 3.53
CA ILE A 301 20.60 -39.94 4.57
C ILE A 301 19.45 -40.57 5.36
N ASP A 302 19.65 -40.75 6.66
CA ASP A 302 18.58 -41.16 7.56
C ASP A 302 17.63 -39.97 7.77
N LEU A 303 16.32 -40.22 7.75
CA LEU A 303 15.32 -39.16 7.90
C LEU A 303 14.41 -39.45 9.09
N ILE A 304 14.33 -38.49 10.01
CA ILE A 304 13.36 -38.50 11.12
C ILE A 304 12.25 -37.49 10.79
N ARG A 305 10.99 -37.90 10.97
CA ARG A 305 9.86 -37.01 10.78
C ARG A 305 9.24 -36.58 12.11
N VAL A 306 9.20 -35.29 12.36
CA VAL A 306 8.46 -34.66 13.45
C VAL A 306 7.09 -34.25 12.88
N ARG A 307 6.06 -35.08 13.09
CA ARG A 307 4.74 -34.91 12.44
C ARG A 307 3.70 -34.38 13.41
N GLN A 308 2.83 -33.50 12.93
CA GLN A 308 1.63 -33.12 13.68
C GLN A 308 0.69 -34.32 13.88
N ASP A 309 0.06 -34.42 15.05
CA ASP A 309 -0.97 -35.41 15.45
C ASP A 309 -2.09 -35.68 14.44
N VAL A 310 -2.48 -34.68 13.65
CA VAL A 310 -3.50 -34.82 12.60
C VAL A 310 -2.99 -35.48 11.30
N LEU A 311 -1.70 -35.78 11.21
CA LEU A 311 -1.08 -36.38 10.03
C LEU A 311 -0.91 -37.89 10.23
N GLU A 312 -1.08 -38.64 9.15
CA GLU A 312 -0.73 -40.06 9.14
C GLU A 312 0.78 -40.24 9.43
N PRO A 313 1.16 -41.15 10.33
CA PRO A 313 2.56 -41.38 10.70
C PRO A 313 3.36 -42.00 9.55
N ILE A 314 4.67 -41.67 9.49
CA ILE A 314 5.60 -42.20 8.50
C ILE A 314 6.90 -42.52 9.24
N GLU A 315 7.18 -43.80 9.45
CA GLU A 315 8.33 -44.20 10.27
C GLU A 315 9.70 -43.93 9.64
N PRO A 316 10.73 -43.56 10.44
CA PRO A 316 10.65 -43.27 11.87
C PRO A 316 10.04 -41.87 12.12
N SER A 317 8.96 -41.80 12.90
CA SER A 317 8.30 -40.53 13.23
C SER A 317 8.06 -40.28 14.72
N PHE A 318 8.22 -39.00 15.10
CA PHE A 318 7.79 -38.46 16.38
C PHE A 318 6.53 -37.60 16.18
N THR A 319 5.48 -37.89 16.93
CA THR A 319 4.21 -37.18 16.80
C THR A 319 4.11 -36.03 17.81
N ILE A 320 3.81 -34.82 17.31
CA ILE A 320 3.55 -33.63 18.12
C ILE A 320 2.04 -33.41 18.26
N ASN A 321 1.57 -33.36 19.52
CA ASN A 321 0.21 -32.94 19.85
C ASN A 321 0.11 -31.41 19.93
N PHE A 322 -0.75 -30.81 19.11
CA PHE A 322 -0.89 -29.36 19.07
C PHE A 322 -1.75 -28.86 20.24
N GLY A 323 -1.13 -28.15 21.18
CA GLY A 323 -1.75 -27.66 22.42
C GLY A 323 -0.90 -27.84 23.67
N LEU A 324 0.19 -28.62 23.56
CA LEU A 324 1.20 -28.74 24.61
C LEU A 324 2.21 -27.58 24.53
N ASP A 325 2.80 -27.24 25.67
CA ASP A 325 3.91 -26.28 25.77
C ASP A 325 5.15 -26.81 25.02
N ASP A 326 5.92 -25.90 24.41
CA ASP A 326 7.12 -26.25 23.63
C ASP A 326 8.10 -27.09 24.48
N LEU A 327 8.27 -26.78 25.78
CA LEU A 327 9.17 -27.56 26.66
C LEU A 327 8.69 -29.00 26.82
N VAL A 328 7.38 -29.23 26.89
CA VAL A 328 6.79 -30.57 27.00
C VAL A 328 7.01 -31.35 25.71
N ILE A 329 6.89 -30.69 24.55
CA ILE A 329 7.16 -31.29 23.24
C ILE A 329 8.62 -31.74 23.17
N PHE A 330 9.55 -30.86 23.55
CA PHE A 330 10.99 -31.13 23.46
C PHE A 330 11.45 -32.18 24.48
N SER A 331 10.90 -32.21 25.69
CA SER A 331 11.19 -33.26 26.67
C SER A 331 10.81 -34.64 26.13
N ARG A 332 9.63 -34.76 25.53
CA ARG A 332 9.17 -36.02 24.91
C ARG A 332 9.99 -36.37 23.67
N PHE A 333 10.39 -35.37 22.90
CA PHE A 333 11.25 -35.59 21.74
C PHE A 333 12.62 -36.15 22.15
N GLN A 334 13.24 -35.58 23.20
CA GLN A 334 14.51 -36.07 23.74
C GLN A 334 14.41 -37.54 24.17
N GLU A 335 13.37 -37.91 24.92
CA GLU A 335 13.12 -39.30 25.33
C GLU A 335 12.95 -40.24 24.12
N TRP A 336 12.15 -39.81 23.14
CA TRP A 336 11.93 -40.59 21.92
C TRP A 336 13.21 -40.76 21.10
N VAL A 337 14.02 -39.70 20.97
CA VAL A 337 15.31 -39.71 20.27
C VAL A 337 16.29 -40.66 20.94
N LEU A 338 16.41 -40.63 22.28
CA LEU A 338 17.26 -41.54 23.06
C LEU A 338 16.88 -43.02 22.89
N ALA A 339 15.60 -43.30 22.64
CA ALA A 339 15.07 -44.64 22.43
C ALA A 339 15.18 -45.12 20.97
N ASN A 340 14.97 -44.25 19.98
CA ASN A 340 14.71 -44.64 18.60
C ASN A 340 15.77 -44.17 17.59
N VAL A 341 16.67 -43.27 17.96
CA VAL A 341 17.66 -42.67 17.05
C VAL A 341 19.08 -42.87 17.62
N PRO A 342 19.74 -44.00 17.32
CA PRO A 342 21.07 -44.30 17.87
C PRO A 342 22.11 -43.20 17.59
N LYS A 343 22.05 -42.58 16.41
CA LYS A 343 22.95 -41.50 15.99
C LYS A 343 22.93 -40.26 16.88
N LEU A 344 21.84 -40.05 17.63
CA LEU A 344 21.66 -38.89 18.52
C LEU A 344 21.78 -39.26 20.00
N ARG A 345 21.98 -40.54 20.35
CA ARG A 345 21.89 -41.01 21.75
C ARG A 345 22.92 -40.34 22.66
N ASP A 346 24.16 -40.23 22.21
CA ASP A 346 25.26 -39.65 23.00
C ASP A 346 25.12 -38.13 23.18
N PHE A 347 24.34 -37.47 22.32
CA PHE A 347 24.10 -36.02 22.37
C PHE A 347 22.80 -35.65 23.10
N ALA A 348 21.79 -36.53 23.07
CA ALA A 348 20.46 -36.24 23.59
C ALA A 348 20.37 -36.29 25.13
N GLY A 349 21.31 -36.95 25.83
CA GLY A 349 21.32 -37.05 27.30
C GLY A 349 21.43 -35.70 28.03
N ASP A 350 22.12 -34.73 27.42
CA ASP A 350 22.38 -33.39 27.99
C ASP A 350 21.58 -32.26 27.29
N TRP A 351 20.61 -32.62 26.45
CA TRP A 351 19.94 -31.73 25.51
C TRP A 351 19.10 -30.66 26.22
N LEU A 352 18.17 -31.05 27.10
CA LEU A 352 17.45 -30.14 27.99
C LEU A 352 18.09 -30.14 29.38
N SER A 353 18.50 -28.96 29.88
CA SER A 353 18.89 -28.77 31.28
C SER A 353 17.71 -28.23 32.09
N ASP A 354 17.34 -28.88 33.19
CA ASP A 354 16.41 -28.39 34.22
C ASP A 354 15.09 -27.77 33.69
N GLY A 355 14.59 -28.25 32.55
CA GLY A 355 13.36 -27.73 31.94
C GLY A 355 13.49 -26.35 31.30
N VAL A 356 14.70 -25.96 30.88
CA VAL A 356 14.98 -24.69 30.19
C VAL A 356 15.60 -24.94 28.82
N PHE A 357 15.14 -24.19 27.81
CA PHE A 357 15.76 -24.16 26.49
C PHE A 357 17.14 -23.53 26.53
N ARG A 358 18.16 -24.24 26.04
CA ARG A 358 19.53 -23.73 26.01
C ARG A 358 19.74 -22.73 24.89
N ALA A 359 19.13 -22.99 23.73
CA ALA A 359 19.25 -22.13 22.57
C ALA A 359 18.17 -21.03 22.52
N GLN A 360 17.66 -20.56 23.68
CA GLN A 360 16.58 -19.57 23.75
C GLN A 360 16.91 -18.28 22.96
N ASP A 361 18.11 -17.75 23.11
CA ASP A 361 18.55 -16.57 22.38
C ASP A 361 18.71 -16.83 20.88
N HIS A 362 19.11 -18.05 20.50
CA HIS A 362 19.19 -18.46 19.09
C HIS A 362 17.79 -18.55 18.47
N TYR A 363 16.85 -19.18 19.16
CA TYR A 363 15.44 -19.26 18.77
C TYR A 363 14.79 -17.89 18.62
N GLU A 364 15.00 -16.99 19.57
CA GLU A 364 14.45 -15.64 19.53
C GLU A 364 15.00 -14.84 18.34
N ARG A 365 16.29 -15.03 18.00
CA ARG A 365 16.90 -14.46 16.79
C ARG A 365 16.26 -15.01 15.52
N LEU A 366 16.02 -16.31 15.43
CA LEU A 366 15.35 -16.95 14.29
C LEU A 366 13.90 -16.47 14.13
N CYS A 367 13.17 -16.32 15.23
CA CYS A 367 11.81 -15.79 15.24
C CYS A 367 11.74 -14.30 14.86
N ALA A 368 12.75 -13.52 15.23
CA ALA A 368 12.84 -12.09 14.90
C ALA A 368 13.16 -11.86 13.41
N SER A 369 14.02 -12.70 12.81
CA SER A 369 14.50 -12.58 11.44
C SER A 369 13.46 -13.01 10.39
N GLY A 370 12.56 -13.96 10.72
CA GLY A 370 11.52 -14.45 9.83
C GLY A 370 12.02 -15.20 8.58
N SER A 371 13.33 -15.34 8.42
CA SER A 371 14.12 -16.12 7.44
C SER A 371 15.58 -15.70 7.70
N TYR A 372 16.43 -16.57 8.27
CA TYR A 372 17.86 -16.28 8.28
C TYR A 372 18.40 -16.43 6.85
N PRO A 373 19.37 -15.61 6.42
CA PRO A 373 20.04 -15.82 5.14
C PRO A 373 20.83 -17.14 5.13
N PRO A 374 20.91 -17.87 4.00
CA PRO A 374 22.03 -18.78 3.78
C PRO A 374 23.35 -17.99 3.90
N GLU A 375 24.46 -18.67 4.21
CA GLU A 375 25.79 -18.06 4.35
C GLU A 375 26.05 -17.02 3.24
N GLY A 376 26.36 -15.78 3.63
CA GLY A 376 26.63 -14.67 2.71
C GLY A 376 25.42 -13.85 2.27
N GLY A 377 24.22 -14.06 2.85
CA GLY A 377 22.99 -13.35 2.48
C GLY A 377 22.51 -12.27 3.47
N SER A 378 23.26 -12.00 4.55
CA SER A 378 22.86 -11.03 5.56
C SER A 378 22.96 -9.59 5.06
N VAL A 379 22.34 -8.66 5.80
CA VAL A 379 22.41 -7.24 5.45
C VAL A 379 23.85 -6.74 5.45
N SER A 380 24.66 -7.17 6.41
CA SER A 380 26.08 -6.83 6.52
C SER A 380 26.93 -7.51 5.44
N ASP A 381 26.62 -8.75 5.03
CA ASP A 381 27.34 -9.44 3.95
C ASP A 381 27.25 -8.67 2.63
N HIS A 382 26.05 -8.19 2.29
CA HIS A 382 25.81 -7.45 1.06
C HIS A 382 26.09 -5.94 1.18
N TYR A 383 25.97 -5.39 2.38
CA TYR A 383 26.07 -3.95 2.65
C TYR A 383 26.87 -3.69 3.95
N PRO A 384 28.21 -3.88 3.96
CA PRO A 384 29.02 -3.70 5.17
C PRO A 384 28.93 -2.30 5.80
N TRP A 385 28.68 -1.27 5.00
CA TRP A 385 28.47 0.13 5.46
C TRP A 385 27.25 0.31 6.37
N VAL A 386 26.40 -0.71 6.50
CA VAL A 386 25.21 -0.64 7.34
C VAL A 386 25.55 -0.48 8.82
N TYR A 387 26.69 -1.00 9.29
CA TYR A 387 27.12 -0.78 10.68
C TYR A 387 27.29 0.71 11.03
N ASP A 388 27.75 1.52 10.08
CA ASP A 388 27.95 2.97 10.28
C ASP A 388 26.62 3.74 10.42
N VAL A 389 25.52 3.11 10.02
CA VAL A 389 24.17 3.71 10.02
C VAL A 389 23.14 2.89 10.78
N TRP A 390 23.57 1.86 11.52
CA TRP A 390 22.73 1.04 12.37
C TRP A 390 22.71 1.60 13.78
N ASN A 391 21.53 1.82 14.35
CA ASN A 391 21.44 2.32 15.71
C ASN A 391 21.71 1.18 16.72
N ALA A 392 22.53 1.47 17.75
CA ALA A 392 22.92 0.50 18.78
C ALA A 392 21.77 0.09 19.73
N GLU A 393 20.69 0.88 19.83
CA GLU A 393 19.47 0.54 20.59
C GLU A 393 18.64 -0.57 19.92
N ASN A 394 18.95 -0.93 18.67
CA ASN A 394 18.29 -2.06 18.05
C ASN A 394 18.67 -3.35 18.77
N ARG A 395 17.65 -4.16 19.09
CA ARG A 395 17.81 -5.42 19.82
C ARG A 395 18.77 -6.41 19.13
N LEU A 396 18.84 -6.39 17.80
CA LEU A 396 19.71 -7.27 17.01
C LEU A 396 20.53 -6.46 16.01
N GLY A 397 21.73 -6.95 15.70
CA GLY A 397 22.64 -6.36 14.72
C GLY A 397 22.25 -6.64 13.26
N PRO A 398 22.90 -5.98 12.28
CA PRO A 398 22.63 -6.16 10.85
C PRO A 398 22.74 -7.61 10.37
N ASP A 399 23.65 -8.39 10.96
CA ASP A 399 23.90 -9.81 10.64
C ASP A 399 22.68 -10.70 10.88
N ALA A 400 21.77 -10.27 11.74
CA ALA A 400 20.57 -11.02 12.10
C ALA A 400 19.45 -10.94 11.05
N TYR A 401 19.63 -10.15 9.99
CA TYR A 401 18.58 -9.85 9.02
C TYR A 401 19.01 -10.12 7.58
N HIS A 402 18.07 -10.62 6.77
CA HIS A 402 18.25 -10.74 5.32
C HIS A 402 17.95 -9.41 4.59
N VAL A 403 18.62 -9.15 3.46
CA VAL A 403 18.49 -7.90 2.65
C VAL A 403 17.07 -7.61 2.12
N LYS A 404 16.19 -8.62 2.12
CA LYS A 404 14.78 -8.49 1.71
C LYS A 404 13.82 -8.27 2.88
N SER A 405 14.29 -8.25 4.12
CA SER A 405 13.44 -8.11 5.30
C SER A 405 12.66 -6.80 5.31
N HIS A 406 11.34 -6.87 5.50
CA HIS A 406 10.49 -5.70 5.68
C HIS A 406 10.39 -5.25 7.16
N ARG A 407 11.20 -5.83 8.06
CA ARG A 407 11.29 -5.40 9.45
C ARG A 407 11.78 -3.95 9.52
N VAL A 408 11.15 -3.18 10.39
CA VAL A 408 11.49 -1.79 10.69
C VAL A 408 12.45 -1.77 11.88
N VAL A 409 13.58 -1.09 11.71
CA VAL A 409 14.63 -0.90 12.73
C VAL A 409 15.00 0.57 12.80
N LYS A 410 15.68 0.98 13.88
CA LYS A 410 16.21 2.34 14.03
C LYS A 410 17.51 2.51 13.24
N TRP A 411 17.59 3.56 12.45
CA TRP A 411 18.78 3.94 11.68
C TRP A 411 19.37 5.23 12.22
N ILE A 412 20.69 5.36 12.12
CA ILE A 412 21.43 6.60 12.36
C ILE A 412 21.96 7.14 11.03
N CYS A 413 21.96 8.46 10.85
CA CYS A 413 22.43 9.04 9.59
C CYS A 413 23.95 9.21 9.57
N ALA A 414 24.60 8.68 8.55
CA ALA A 414 26.04 8.89 8.30
C ALA A 414 26.48 10.36 8.18
N ALA A 415 25.56 11.29 7.85
CA ALA A 415 25.86 12.72 7.73
C ALA A 415 25.56 13.51 9.01
N ASN A 416 24.75 12.97 9.93
CA ASN A 416 24.45 13.58 11.22
C ASN A 416 23.98 12.51 12.21
N PRO A 417 24.78 12.15 13.23
CA PRO A 417 24.42 11.18 14.27
C PRO A 417 23.12 11.50 15.03
N ASP A 418 22.72 12.77 15.12
CA ASP A 418 21.46 13.17 15.78
C ASP A 418 20.20 12.76 14.99
N HIS A 419 20.35 12.38 13.73
CA HIS A 419 19.23 11.97 12.89
C HIS A 419 18.93 10.47 13.06
N LEU A 420 18.03 10.19 14.01
CA LEU A 420 17.51 8.87 14.30
C LEU A 420 16.13 8.66 13.65
N TYR A 421 15.97 7.58 12.89
CA TYR A 421 14.71 7.31 12.19
C TYR A 421 14.41 5.83 12.01
N ASP A 422 13.13 5.51 12.00
CA ASP A 422 12.63 4.17 11.71
C ASP A 422 12.47 3.97 10.20
N ALA A 423 13.03 2.88 9.67
CA ALA A 423 12.80 2.48 8.29
C ALA A 423 12.92 0.95 8.12
N SER A 424 12.23 0.41 7.12
CA SER A 424 12.36 -1.00 6.78
C SER A 424 13.76 -1.30 6.20
N ILE A 425 14.31 -2.46 6.56
CA ILE A 425 15.63 -2.91 6.08
C ILE A 425 15.65 -2.99 4.55
N ALA A 426 14.69 -3.69 3.98
CA ALA A 426 14.48 -3.85 2.54
C ALA A 426 14.49 -2.51 1.79
N ASP A 427 13.70 -1.55 2.26
CA ASP A 427 13.55 -0.27 1.56
C ASP A 427 14.80 0.59 1.72
N ARG A 428 15.51 0.48 2.86
CA ARG A 428 16.76 1.20 3.09
C ARG A 428 17.89 0.69 2.19
N VAL A 429 18.11 -0.62 2.11
CA VAL A 429 19.29 -1.21 1.46
C VAL A 429 19.08 -1.51 -0.03
N ARG A 430 17.91 -2.02 -0.45
CA ARG A 430 17.65 -2.34 -1.88
C ARG A 430 17.23 -1.13 -2.71
N SER A 431 16.41 -0.25 -2.14
CA SER A 431 15.76 0.79 -2.97
C SER A 431 16.69 1.97 -3.23
N GLY A 432 17.69 2.23 -2.37
CA GLY A 432 18.60 3.39 -2.41
C GLY A 432 17.92 4.77 -2.39
N ARG A 433 16.59 4.81 -2.45
CA ARG A 433 15.75 5.99 -2.64
C ARG A 433 15.43 6.63 -1.30
N MET A 434 15.23 5.83 -0.25
CA MET A 434 14.99 6.32 1.11
C MET A 434 16.34 6.53 1.81
N GLY A 435 16.94 7.69 1.58
CA GLY A 435 18.02 8.21 2.43
C GLY A 435 17.49 8.55 3.82
N CYS A 436 18.34 9.08 4.68
CA CYS A 436 17.89 9.70 5.92
C CYS A 436 16.74 10.70 5.62
N PRO A 437 15.54 10.53 6.20
CA PRO A 437 14.38 11.38 5.91
C PRO A 437 14.65 12.84 6.29
N PHE A 438 15.47 13.08 7.31
CA PHE A 438 15.92 14.42 7.69
C PHE A 438 16.87 15.07 6.67
N CYS A 439 17.57 14.26 5.86
CA CYS A 439 18.51 14.74 4.82
C CYS A 439 17.90 14.82 3.42
N LYS A 440 16.94 13.94 3.08
CA LYS A 440 16.28 13.92 1.76
C LYS A 440 14.94 14.65 1.72
N GLY A 441 14.37 15.06 2.85
CA GLY A 441 13.35 16.11 2.93
C GLY A 441 14.00 17.49 3.02
N PRO A 442 13.34 18.59 2.61
CA PRO A 442 13.79 19.91 3.01
C PRO A 442 13.86 19.92 4.54
N ARG A 443 15.05 20.12 5.10
CA ARG A 443 15.30 20.28 6.55
C ARG A 443 14.14 21.07 7.18
N MET A 444 13.48 20.49 8.18
CA MET A 444 12.68 21.27 9.11
C MET A 444 13.65 22.04 9.99
N THR A 445 14.03 23.24 9.55
CA THR A 445 14.66 24.24 10.42
C THR A 445 13.56 25.01 11.13
N TYR A 446 13.87 25.61 12.29
CA TYR A 446 12.94 26.52 12.96
C TYR A 446 12.38 27.55 11.96
N GLU A 447 13.19 28.10 11.07
CA GLU A 447 12.80 29.11 10.06
C GLU A 447 11.77 28.61 9.04
N ARG A 448 11.58 27.29 8.92
CA ARG A 448 10.60 26.63 8.03
C ARG A 448 9.39 26.09 8.78
N SER A 449 9.43 26.13 10.12
CA SER A 449 8.32 25.71 10.97
C SER A 449 7.09 26.60 10.79
N LEU A 450 5.93 26.07 11.20
CA LEU A 450 4.69 26.82 11.26
C LEU A 450 4.84 28.01 12.22
N ALA A 451 5.53 27.82 13.35
CA ALA A 451 5.83 28.87 14.32
C ALA A 451 6.60 30.05 13.70
N ALA A 452 7.64 29.78 12.91
CA ALA A 452 8.45 30.85 12.32
C ALA A 452 7.83 31.47 11.05
N LYS A 453 7.22 30.65 10.16
CA LYS A 453 6.67 31.15 8.89
C LYS A 453 5.27 31.74 9.03
N LYS A 454 4.46 31.26 9.99
CA LYS A 454 3.07 31.68 10.21
C LYS A 454 2.74 31.80 11.71
N PRO A 455 3.33 32.77 12.44
CA PRO A 455 3.15 32.90 13.89
C PRO A 455 1.69 32.99 14.34
N SER A 456 0.84 33.71 13.59
CA SER A 456 -0.59 33.87 13.93
C SER A 456 -1.42 32.61 13.72
N VAL A 457 -0.95 31.67 12.88
CA VAL A 457 -1.56 30.34 12.72
C VAL A 457 -1.02 29.38 13.78
N ALA A 458 0.27 29.49 14.11
CA ALA A 458 0.87 28.73 15.20
C ALA A 458 0.24 29.07 16.57
N ALA A 459 -0.14 30.31 16.80
CA ALA A 459 -0.88 30.73 18.01
C ALA A 459 -2.27 30.10 18.12
N GLN A 460 -2.81 29.55 17.03
CA GLN A 460 -4.07 28.81 17.01
C GLN A 460 -3.85 27.30 17.12
N TRP A 461 -2.65 26.81 17.41
CA TRP A 461 -2.36 25.38 17.40
C TRP A 461 -2.95 24.67 18.64
N ASP A 462 -3.59 23.51 18.43
CA ASP A 462 -4.12 22.67 19.52
C ASP A 462 -3.09 21.58 19.89
N GLU A 463 -2.16 21.89 20.80
CA GLU A 463 -1.07 20.98 21.18
C GLU A 463 -1.56 19.66 21.77
N ALA A 464 -2.60 19.72 22.62
CA ALA A 464 -3.17 18.56 23.29
C ALA A 464 -3.69 17.51 22.31
N LYS A 465 -4.29 17.93 21.19
CA LYS A 465 -4.78 17.01 20.16
C LYS A 465 -3.74 16.59 19.13
N ASN A 466 -2.77 17.45 18.84
CA ASN A 466 -1.76 17.17 17.82
C ASN A 466 -0.57 16.35 18.35
N GLY A 467 -0.32 16.37 19.66
CA GLY A 467 0.79 15.64 20.30
C GLY A 467 2.18 16.14 19.89
N LYS A 468 2.28 17.34 19.30
CA LYS A 468 3.52 17.99 18.84
C LYS A 468 3.34 19.50 18.80
N GLN A 469 4.43 20.25 18.91
CA GLN A 469 4.40 21.72 18.87
C GLN A 469 4.36 22.24 17.43
N ALA A 470 3.88 23.47 17.25
CA ALA A 470 3.87 24.14 15.95
C ALA A 470 5.30 24.43 15.41
N SER A 471 6.30 24.50 16.28
CA SER A 471 7.73 24.61 15.92
C SER A 471 8.25 23.36 15.19
N ASP A 472 7.61 22.22 15.39
CA ASP A 472 8.10 20.92 14.92
C ASP A 472 7.43 20.50 13.60
N VAL A 473 6.59 21.38 13.03
CA VAL A 473 5.78 21.11 11.86
C VAL A 473 6.06 22.12 10.75
N ALA A 474 6.27 21.64 9.53
CA ALA A 474 6.51 22.52 8.37
C ALA A 474 5.27 23.33 7.99
N ALA A 475 5.43 24.63 7.78
CA ALA A 475 4.33 25.53 7.39
C ALA A 475 3.71 25.19 6.01
N SER A 476 4.45 24.46 5.18
CA SER A 476 4.04 23.96 3.86
C SER A 476 3.50 22.53 3.90
N SER A 477 3.33 21.94 5.08
CA SER A 477 2.84 20.57 5.22
C SER A 477 1.44 20.43 4.64
N ASP A 478 1.25 19.42 3.81
CA ASP A 478 -0.04 19.04 3.24
C ASP A 478 -0.90 18.19 4.19
N GLY A 479 -0.38 17.88 5.37
CA GLY A 479 -1.11 17.19 6.43
C GLY A 479 -2.17 18.07 7.10
N ASN A 480 -3.12 17.42 7.76
CA ASN A 480 -4.10 18.07 8.62
C ASN A 480 -3.57 18.20 10.07
N ALA A 481 -4.06 19.20 10.77
CA ALA A 481 -3.82 19.42 12.20
C ALA A 481 -5.03 20.07 12.86
N TRP A 482 -5.08 19.98 14.19
CA TRP A 482 -6.09 20.62 15.02
C TRP A 482 -5.70 22.04 15.40
N PHE A 483 -6.65 22.95 15.32
CA PHE A 483 -6.50 24.36 15.65
C PHE A 483 -7.62 24.86 16.57
N LEU A 484 -7.31 25.84 17.43
CA LEU A 484 -8.22 26.58 18.29
C LEU A 484 -8.47 27.98 17.70
N CYS A 485 -9.71 28.26 17.33
CA CYS A 485 -10.05 29.60 16.83
C CYS A 485 -10.13 30.62 17.98
N LYS A 486 -10.18 31.93 17.65
CA LYS A 486 -10.31 33.01 18.66
C LYS A 486 -11.54 32.91 19.56
N LYS A 487 -12.58 32.16 19.16
CA LYS A 487 -13.77 31.87 19.98
C LYS A 487 -13.62 30.61 20.85
N GLY A 488 -12.49 29.91 20.79
CA GLY A 488 -12.20 28.69 21.56
C GLY A 488 -12.65 27.38 20.90
N HIS A 489 -13.14 27.39 19.66
CA HIS A 489 -13.54 26.15 18.99
C HIS A 489 -12.33 25.39 18.44
N SER A 490 -12.24 24.10 18.74
CA SER A 490 -11.26 23.18 18.16
C SER A 490 -11.77 22.65 16.81
N TYR A 491 -10.95 22.74 15.77
CA TYR A 491 -11.29 22.31 14.40
C TYR A 491 -10.08 21.73 13.66
N GLU A 492 -10.31 20.75 12.78
CA GLU A 492 -9.27 20.16 11.93
C GLU A 492 -9.17 20.90 10.60
N ALA A 493 -7.96 21.25 10.18
CA ALA A 493 -7.70 21.87 8.88
C ALA A 493 -6.31 21.49 8.33
N ARG A 494 -6.13 21.64 7.01
CA ARG A 494 -4.83 21.40 6.35
C ARG A 494 -3.84 22.51 6.68
N ILE A 495 -2.63 22.16 7.12
CA ILE A 495 -1.63 23.10 7.63
C ILE A 495 -1.21 24.12 6.56
N ALA A 496 -0.91 23.66 5.34
CA ALA A 496 -0.49 24.53 4.23
C ALA A 496 -1.53 25.62 3.89
N SER A 497 -2.83 25.29 3.92
CA SER A 497 -3.92 26.20 3.54
C SER A 497 -4.55 26.95 4.72
N THR A 498 -4.09 26.71 5.95
CA THR A 498 -4.63 27.40 7.12
C THR A 498 -4.22 28.87 7.15
N LYS A 499 -5.21 29.74 7.37
CA LYS A 499 -5.08 31.20 7.44
C LYS A 499 -5.53 31.69 8.82
N GLU A 500 -5.06 32.88 9.22
CA GLU A 500 -5.41 33.48 10.50
C GLU A 500 -6.92 33.77 10.67
N LYS A 501 -7.63 34.01 9.56
CA LYS A 501 -9.07 34.31 9.57
C LYS A 501 -9.87 33.08 9.98
N ALA A 502 -10.94 33.30 10.75
CA ALA A 502 -11.86 32.28 11.24
C ALA A 502 -12.64 31.49 10.14
N ASP A 503 -12.34 31.74 8.87
CA ASP A 503 -13.02 31.14 7.72
C ASP A 503 -12.85 29.60 7.65
N ASN A 504 -11.78 29.08 8.25
CA ASN A 504 -11.49 27.65 8.31
C ASN A 504 -12.12 26.95 9.52
N CYS A 505 -12.57 27.69 10.54
CA CYS A 505 -13.27 27.11 11.67
C CYS A 505 -14.67 26.70 11.24
N THR A 506 -14.89 25.39 11.07
CA THR A 506 -16.17 24.83 10.62
C THR A 506 -17.32 25.21 11.54
N VAL A 507 -17.08 25.27 12.85
CA VAL A 507 -18.06 25.68 13.87
C VAL A 507 -18.45 27.15 13.69
N CYS A 508 -17.48 28.07 13.66
CA CYS A 508 -17.77 29.50 13.43
C CYS A 508 -18.44 29.76 12.08
N ARG A 509 -18.10 28.99 11.05
CA ARG A 509 -18.73 29.08 9.74
C ARG A 509 -20.19 28.62 9.78
N ALA A 510 -20.50 27.55 10.50
CA ALA A 510 -21.86 27.09 10.72
C ALA A 510 -22.68 28.13 11.51
N GLU A 511 -22.13 28.68 12.59
CA GLU A 511 -22.76 29.78 13.35
C GLU A 511 -23.07 31.00 12.47
N ASN A 512 -22.11 31.41 11.63
CA ASN A 512 -22.28 32.55 10.73
C ASN A 512 -23.36 32.28 9.68
N ARG A 513 -23.41 31.08 9.09
CA ARG A 513 -24.50 30.67 8.19
C ARG A 513 -25.85 30.77 8.88
N LYS A 514 -25.97 30.24 10.09
CA LYS A 514 -27.20 30.30 10.90
C LYS A 514 -27.61 31.75 11.19
N SER A 515 -26.67 32.63 11.54
CA SER A 515 -26.96 34.06 11.78
C SER A 515 -27.43 34.84 10.55
N LYS A 516 -27.12 34.33 9.34
CA LYS A 516 -27.49 34.95 8.05
C LYS A 516 -28.67 34.25 7.37
N SER A 517 -29.23 33.22 8.00
CA SER A 517 -30.29 32.42 7.44
C SER A 517 -31.59 33.20 7.32
N LEU A 518 -32.51 32.69 6.50
CA LEU A 518 -33.86 33.22 6.35
C LEU A 518 -34.58 33.23 7.70
N ALA A 519 -34.52 32.12 8.44
CA ALA A 519 -35.17 31.98 9.74
C ALA A 519 -34.64 33.00 10.78
N SER A 520 -33.32 33.21 10.82
CA SER A 520 -32.73 34.14 11.77
C SER A 520 -33.00 35.61 11.41
N ARG A 521 -32.89 35.98 10.13
CA ARG A 521 -32.99 37.39 9.71
C ARG A 521 -34.42 37.87 9.43
N PHE A 522 -35.29 36.97 8.97
CA PHE A 522 -36.66 37.28 8.58
C PHE A 522 -37.64 36.21 9.11
N PRO A 523 -37.72 36.01 10.44
CA PRO A 523 -38.54 34.95 11.04
C PRO A 523 -40.02 35.05 10.67
N ILE A 524 -40.51 36.25 10.37
CA ILE A 524 -41.90 36.47 9.97
C ILE A 524 -42.23 35.73 8.66
N LEU A 525 -41.29 35.67 7.71
CA LEU A 525 -41.48 34.99 6.42
C LEU A 525 -41.64 33.46 6.56
N LEU A 526 -41.30 32.88 7.72
CA LEU A 526 -41.50 31.45 7.98
C LEU A 526 -42.98 31.07 8.05
N ARG A 527 -43.87 32.04 8.32
CA ARG A 527 -45.33 31.82 8.23
C ARG A 527 -45.78 31.48 6.83
N ASP A 528 -45.03 31.98 5.84
CA ASP A 528 -45.31 31.75 4.43
C ASP A 528 -44.47 30.62 3.82
N TRP A 529 -43.64 29.93 4.62
CA TRP A 529 -42.72 28.91 4.14
C TRP A 529 -43.40 27.54 4.10
N GLU A 530 -43.54 26.95 2.91
CA GLU A 530 -44.13 25.62 2.77
C GLU A 530 -43.11 24.53 3.10
N ARG A 531 -43.05 24.14 4.37
CA ARG A 531 -41.99 23.28 4.92
C ARG A 531 -41.90 21.93 4.20
N ALA A 532 -43.03 21.26 3.94
CA ALA A 532 -43.00 19.93 3.33
C ALA A 532 -42.42 19.97 1.90
N LYS A 533 -42.80 20.97 1.09
CA LYS A 533 -42.31 21.11 -0.29
C LYS A 533 -40.86 21.58 -0.34
N ASN A 534 -40.48 22.49 0.55
CA ASN A 534 -39.11 22.99 0.61
C ASN A 534 -38.12 21.96 1.16
N ASP A 535 -38.53 21.16 2.16
CA ASP A 535 -37.73 20.05 2.66
C ASP A 535 -37.49 19.01 1.55
N ALA A 536 -38.49 18.74 0.70
CA ALA A 536 -38.38 17.81 -0.43
C ALA A 536 -37.37 18.25 -1.52
N ILE A 537 -37.10 19.56 -1.64
CA ILE A 537 -36.09 20.11 -2.55
C ILE A 537 -34.77 20.49 -1.84
N GLY A 538 -34.62 20.08 -0.56
CA GLY A 538 -33.40 20.29 0.21
C GLY A 538 -33.19 21.71 0.72
N LEU A 539 -34.25 22.52 0.85
CA LEU A 539 -34.19 23.87 1.40
C LEU A 539 -34.63 23.89 2.86
N ASP A 540 -33.69 24.19 3.76
CA ASP A 540 -33.94 24.40 5.18
C ASP A 540 -33.80 25.90 5.53
N PRO A 541 -34.85 26.55 6.08
CA PRO A 541 -34.81 27.97 6.39
C PRO A 541 -33.80 28.35 7.49
N GLU A 542 -33.32 27.41 8.31
CA GLU A 542 -32.32 27.64 9.35
C GLU A 542 -30.90 27.80 8.83
N ILE A 543 -30.62 27.32 7.61
CA ILE A 543 -29.31 27.39 6.96
C ILE A 543 -29.33 28.08 5.59
N THR A 544 -30.50 28.21 4.97
CA THR A 544 -30.67 28.91 3.69
C THR A 544 -30.46 30.39 3.88
N SER A 545 -29.51 30.97 3.15
CA SER A 545 -29.20 32.41 3.21
C SER A 545 -30.43 33.25 2.88
N ALA A 546 -30.67 34.31 3.65
CA ALA A 546 -31.79 35.23 3.39
C ALA A 546 -31.69 35.98 2.04
N VAL A 547 -30.54 35.93 1.37
CA VAL A 547 -30.32 36.51 0.03
C VAL A 547 -30.11 35.43 -1.04
N SER A 548 -30.56 34.21 -0.80
CA SER A 548 -30.43 33.11 -1.76
C SER A 548 -31.29 33.35 -3.00
N GLN A 549 -30.77 33.01 -4.17
CA GLN A 549 -31.52 32.90 -5.42
C GLN A 549 -32.25 31.56 -5.57
N SER A 550 -32.13 30.66 -4.58
CA SER A 550 -32.90 29.41 -4.57
C SER A 550 -34.39 29.69 -4.62
N GLU A 551 -35.07 29.03 -5.56
CA GLU A 551 -36.52 29.09 -5.70
C GLU A 551 -37.17 28.23 -4.60
N ALA A 552 -37.98 28.86 -3.76
CA ALA A 552 -38.68 28.22 -2.66
C ALA A 552 -40.19 28.23 -2.91
N HIS A 553 -40.87 27.25 -2.33
CA HIS A 553 -42.31 27.16 -2.28
C HIS A 553 -42.84 27.98 -1.09
N TRP A 554 -43.78 28.86 -1.39
CA TRP A 554 -44.43 29.73 -0.42
C TRP A 554 -45.93 29.44 -0.41
N LYS A 555 -46.53 29.54 0.77
CA LYS A 555 -47.97 29.45 0.96
C LYS A 555 -48.42 30.59 1.86
N CYS A 556 -49.34 31.42 1.38
CA CYS A 556 -49.73 32.63 2.10
C CYS A 556 -50.47 32.23 3.39
N TYR A 557 -49.99 32.64 4.55
CA TYR A 557 -50.65 32.30 5.82
C TYR A 557 -52.07 32.89 5.98
N LYS A 558 -52.45 33.86 5.13
CA LYS A 558 -53.76 34.53 5.18
C LYS A 558 -54.79 34.00 4.21
N CYS A 559 -54.37 33.59 3.01
CA CYS A 559 -55.30 33.22 1.93
C CYS A 559 -54.98 31.87 1.29
N ASP A 560 -54.03 31.12 1.87
CA ASP A 560 -53.60 29.78 1.44
C ASP A 560 -53.10 29.67 0.00
N TYR A 561 -52.95 30.79 -0.71
CA TYR A 561 -52.42 30.81 -2.06
C TYR A 561 -50.97 30.34 -2.07
N GLU A 562 -50.65 29.39 -2.94
CA GLU A 562 -49.32 28.79 -3.07
C GLU A 562 -48.60 29.33 -4.31
N TRP A 563 -47.31 29.64 -4.19
CA TRP A 563 -46.49 30.10 -5.31
C TRP A 563 -45.01 29.78 -5.11
N GLN A 564 -44.25 29.87 -6.20
CA GLN A 564 -42.80 29.77 -6.18
C GLN A 564 -42.17 31.15 -6.35
N ALA A 565 -41.13 31.42 -5.56
CA ALA A 565 -40.32 32.62 -5.69
C ALA A 565 -38.94 32.42 -5.06
N GLU A 566 -37.94 33.13 -5.57
CA GLU A 566 -36.61 33.17 -4.95
C GLU A 566 -36.67 33.72 -3.52
N VAL A 567 -35.85 33.17 -2.62
CA VAL A 567 -35.74 33.66 -1.23
C VAL A 567 -35.36 35.15 -1.18
N GLN A 568 -34.41 35.59 -2.01
CA GLN A 568 -34.02 36.99 -2.07
C GLN A 568 -35.15 37.92 -2.54
N SER A 569 -36.07 37.43 -3.35
CA SER A 569 -37.20 38.23 -3.84
C SER A 569 -38.18 38.54 -2.69
N ARG A 570 -38.38 37.57 -1.78
CA ARG A 570 -39.21 37.77 -0.58
C ARG A 570 -38.54 38.65 0.48
N THR A 571 -37.22 38.71 0.54
CA THR A 571 -36.48 39.50 1.56
C THR A 571 -36.04 40.89 1.06
N ARG A 572 -35.34 40.97 -0.08
CA ARG A 572 -34.80 42.22 -0.66
C ARG A 572 -35.81 42.96 -1.51
N ALA A 573 -36.46 42.26 -2.44
CA ALA A 573 -37.48 42.86 -3.31
C ALA A 573 -38.85 42.97 -2.62
N LYS A 574 -38.99 42.41 -1.40
CA LYS A 574 -40.19 42.43 -0.57
C LYS A 574 -41.44 42.03 -1.35
N THR A 575 -41.31 41.05 -2.25
CA THR A 575 -42.43 40.60 -3.08
C THR A 575 -43.52 40.01 -2.19
N ARG A 576 -44.76 40.43 -2.44
CA ARG A 576 -45.95 40.08 -1.66
C ARG A 576 -46.59 38.79 -2.19
N CYS A 577 -47.61 38.30 -1.47
CA CYS A 577 -48.49 37.27 -2.02
C CYS A 577 -49.04 37.73 -3.39
N PRO A 578 -48.92 36.92 -4.45
CA PRO A 578 -49.40 37.28 -5.79
C PRO A 578 -50.92 37.41 -5.88
N ASN A 579 -51.67 36.74 -4.98
CA ASN A 579 -53.13 36.72 -4.97
C ASN A 579 -53.72 38.12 -4.70
N MET A 580 -54.58 38.56 -5.62
CA MET A 580 -55.20 39.89 -5.62
C MET A 580 -55.97 40.20 -4.33
N SER A 581 -56.57 39.19 -3.69
CA SER A 581 -57.30 39.34 -2.42
C SER A 581 -56.41 39.67 -1.21
N CYS A 582 -55.09 39.44 -1.31
CA CYS A 582 -54.15 39.57 -0.18
C CYS A 582 -53.08 40.67 -0.40
N ARG A 583 -53.06 41.36 -1.54
CA ARG A 583 -52.02 42.34 -1.93
C ARG A 583 -51.87 43.55 -0.99
N HIS A 584 -52.85 43.84 -0.14
CA HIS A 584 -52.94 45.09 0.63
C HIS A 584 -52.33 45.07 2.04
N SER A 585 -51.91 43.92 2.58
CA SER A 585 -51.42 43.87 3.97
C SER A 585 -49.89 43.93 4.07
N HIS A 586 -49.37 44.90 4.83
CA HIS A 586 -47.93 45.09 5.09
C HIS A 586 -47.38 44.06 6.09
N TRP A 587 -46.10 43.71 5.94
CA TRP A 587 -45.33 42.89 6.89
C TRP A 587 -44.84 43.68 8.13
N THR A 588 -45.32 44.89 8.38
CA THR A 588 -44.76 45.83 9.38
C THR A 588 -45.57 45.95 10.69
N ASP A 589 -46.31 44.93 11.09
CA ASP A 589 -46.79 44.88 12.48
C ASP A 589 -45.63 44.51 13.39
N LYS A 590 -45.00 45.54 13.99
CA LYS A 590 -44.06 45.35 15.10
C LYS A 590 -44.73 44.51 16.19
N PRO A 591 -44.04 43.51 16.79
CA PRO A 591 -44.52 42.96 18.05
C PRO A 591 -44.56 44.10 19.09
N ALA A 592 -45.67 44.19 19.82
CA ALA A 592 -45.84 45.14 20.90
C ALA A 592 -44.65 45.04 21.87
N ARG A 593 -43.96 46.16 22.11
CA ARG A 593 -42.96 46.25 23.17
C ARG A 593 -43.67 46.08 24.51
N ALA A 594 -43.41 44.98 25.21
CA ALA A 594 -43.55 44.94 26.66
C ALA A 594 -42.43 45.84 27.23
N GLY A 595 -42.76 47.09 27.55
CA GLY A 595 -41.85 47.98 28.26
C GLY A 595 -41.82 47.62 29.75
N PRO A 596 -40.65 47.64 30.41
CA PRO A 596 -40.61 47.64 31.87
C PRO A 596 -41.15 48.98 32.37
N ASN A 597 -42.14 48.90 33.24
CA ASN A 597 -42.77 50.02 33.91
C ASN A 597 -41.79 50.57 34.96
N THR A 598 -41.20 51.75 34.70
CA THR A 598 -40.51 52.55 35.73
C THR A 598 -41.14 53.94 35.77
N PRO A 599 -41.61 54.41 36.95
CA PRO A 599 -42.36 55.64 37.06
C PRO A 599 -41.46 56.88 36.95
N LYS A 600 -41.99 57.91 36.30
CA LYS A 600 -41.37 59.23 36.11
C LYS A 600 -41.13 59.90 37.46
N ARG A 601 -39.88 60.29 37.74
CA ARG A 601 -39.56 61.32 38.74
C ARG A 601 -39.95 62.69 38.19
N SER A 602 -40.83 63.37 38.91
CA SER A 602 -41.19 64.77 38.72
C SER A 602 -39.96 65.67 38.88
N LYS A 603 -39.85 66.68 38.02
CA LYS A 603 -39.10 67.90 38.34
C LYS A 603 -39.99 68.76 39.23
N GLN A 604 -39.55 69.04 40.44
CA GLN A 604 -39.90 70.25 41.17
C GLN A 604 -38.65 71.12 41.27
N GLN A 605 -38.92 72.42 41.41
CA GLN A 605 -38.08 73.60 41.27
C GLN A 605 -36.73 73.56 41.98
#